data_AF-A0A2S9INM6-F1
#
_entry.id   AF-A0A2S9INM6-F1
#
_cell.length_a   1.000
_cell.length_b   1.000
_cell.length_c   1.000
_cell.angle_alpha   90.00
_cell.angle_beta   90.00
_cell.angle_gamma   90.00
#
_symmetry.space_group_name_H-M   'P 1'
#
loop_
_entity.id
_entity.type
_entity.pdbx_description
1 polymer ?
#
loop_
_entity_poly.entity_id
_entity_poly.type
_entity_poly.pdbx_seq_one_letter_code
_entity_poly.pdbx_strand_id
1 'polypeptide(L)'
;MCIYLGIAMVQEKEATLRRVYVLPQELVDRIVAFQNEKGYGSEVEAVRKLLDEALKSRDTYETIIKRFLSRLEALRMPAEVARDVLVGHPLITELKFERDSITFRMTNGYNISIQTDGTVSIEDEYNTIPWPPYSADKKSAKDLDDEIPF
;
A
#
# COMPACT_ATOMS: atom_id res chain seq x y z
N MET A 1 -50.92 2.75 -2.22
CA MET A 1 -50.07 1.91 -1.36
C MET A 1 -49.19 1.06 -2.27
N CYS A 2 -47.99 1.54 -2.58
CA CYS A 2 -46.90 0.76 -3.18
C CYS A 2 -45.61 1.45 -2.72
N ILE A 3 -44.84 0.71 -1.93
CA ILE A 3 -43.67 1.15 -1.17
C ILE A 3 -42.47 0.98 -2.10
N TYR A 4 -41.80 2.06 -2.48
CA TYR A 4 -40.51 1.98 -3.15
C TYR A 4 -39.44 1.66 -2.10
N LEU A 5 -39.12 0.38 -2.04
CA LEU A 5 -37.89 -0.16 -1.46
C LEU A 5 -36.79 0.06 -2.50
N GLY A 6 -35.71 0.76 -2.14
CA GLY A 6 -34.69 1.15 -3.12
C GLY A 6 -33.36 1.58 -2.52
N ILE A 7 -32.65 0.59 -1.94
CA ILE A 7 -31.17 0.46 -1.91
C ILE A 7 -30.41 1.61 -1.24
N ALA A 8 -30.11 1.42 0.05
CA ALA A 8 -29.02 2.13 0.72
C ALA A 8 -27.69 1.69 0.08
N MET A 9 -26.94 2.64 -0.46
CA MET A 9 -25.52 2.47 -0.77
C MET A 9 -24.77 2.15 0.52
N VAL A 10 -24.45 0.87 0.73
CA VAL A 10 -23.45 0.47 1.72
C VAL A 10 -22.10 0.86 1.15
N GLN A 11 -21.61 2.05 1.52
CA GLN A 11 -20.18 2.33 1.38
C GLN A 11 -19.46 1.27 2.19
N GLU A 12 -18.60 0.49 1.54
CA GLU A 12 -17.56 -0.29 2.21
C GLU A 12 -16.68 0.69 3.00
N LYS A 13 -17.11 1.01 4.22
CA LYS A 13 -16.22 1.61 5.21
C LYS A 13 -15.17 0.57 5.48
N GLU A 14 -13.95 0.84 5.03
CA GLU A 14 -12.75 0.14 5.47
C GLU A 14 -12.89 -0.17 6.97
N ALA A 15 -12.66 -1.42 7.34
CA ALA A 15 -12.81 -1.88 8.71
C ALA A 15 -11.86 -1.07 9.62
N THR A 16 -12.39 -0.03 10.26
CA THR A 16 -11.61 0.90 11.06
C THR A 16 -11.53 0.38 12.49
N LEU A 17 -10.34 -0.05 12.90
CA LEU A 17 -10.07 -0.45 14.28
C LEU A 17 -9.65 0.78 15.10
N ARG A 18 -10.40 1.08 16.17
CA ARG A 18 -10.03 2.14 17.11
C ARG A 18 -9.06 1.58 18.14
N ARG A 19 -7.83 2.10 18.16
CA ARG A 19 -6.84 1.83 19.20
C ARG A 19 -6.46 3.16 19.88
N VAL A 20 -6.42 3.17 21.20
CA VAL A 20 -6.04 4.35 22.00
C VAL A 20 -4.60 4.15 22.44
N TYR A 21 -3.73 5.07 22.05
CA TYR A 21 -2.30 5.04 22.37
C TYR A 21 -1.96 6.25 23.24
N VAL A 22 -1.11 6.03 24.24
CA VAL A 22 -0.53 7.12 25.03
C VAL A 22 0.81 7.46 24.40
N LEU A 23 0.96 8.70 23.93
CA LEU A 23 2.19 9.20 23.31
C LEU A 23 2.91 10.16 24.26
N PRO A 24 4.25 10.16 24.27
CA PRO A 24 5.04 11.19 24.96
C PRO A 24 4.70 12.58 24.45
N GLN A 25 4.73 13.58 25.35
CA GLN A 25 4.38 14.97 25.05
C GLN A 25 5.20 15.52 23.87
N GLU A 26 6.50 15.23 23.80
CA GLU A 26 7.36 15.67 22.71
C GLU A 26 6.89 15.20 21.32
N LEU A 27 6.28 14.00 21.22
CA LEU A 27 5.72 13.52 19.95
C LEU A 27 4.44 14.25 19.59
N VAL A 28 3.60 14.57 20.58
CA VAL A 28 2.37 15.34 20.38
C VAL A 28 2.71 16.74 19.86
N ASP A 29 3.70 17.40 20.44
CA ASP A 29 4.15 18.73 20.00
C ASP A 29 4.64 18.72 18.54
N ARG A 30 5.36 17.68 18.13
CA ARG A 30 5.79 17.49 16.72
C ARG A 30 4.63 17.24 15.77
N ILE A 31 3.61 16.49 16.21
CA ILE A 31 2.39 16.24 15.41
C ILE A 31 1.61 17.55 15.22
N VAL A 32 1.50 18.38 16.27
CA VAL A 32 0.84 19.69 16.19
C VAL A 32 1.61 20.62 15.25
N ALA A 33 2.94 20.63 15.30
CA ALA A 33 3.76 21.38 14.34
C ALA A 33 3.49 20.92 12.89
N PHE A 34 3.48 19.61 12.65
CA PHE A 34 3.16 19.03 11.33
C PHE A 34 1.74 19.35 10.87
N GLN A 35 0.76 19.35 11.77
CA GLN A 35 -0.62 19.77 11.48
C GLN A 35 -0.65 21.21 10.98
N ASN A 36 0.03 22.13 11.67
CA ASN A 36 0.07 23.54 11.32
C ASN A 36 0.79 23.79 10.00
N GLU A 37 1.87 23.07 9.72
CA GLU A 37 2.61 23.16 8.45
C GLU A 37 1.79 22.68 7.25
N LYS A 38 1.01 21.60 7.41
CA LYS A 38 0.22 20.99 6.33
C LYS A 38 -1.21 21.50 6.25
N GLY A 39 -1.68 22.27 7.23
CA GLY A 39 -3.01 22.86 7.26
C GLY A 39 -4.14 21.86 7.49
N TYR A 40 -3.90 20.76 8.23
CA TYR A 40 -4.95 19.76 8.49
C TYR A 40 -5.98 20.27 9.53
N GLY A 41 -7.26 20.03 9.25
CA GLY A 41 -8.38 20.53 10.08
C GLY A 41 -8.56 19.81 11.42
N SER A 42 -7.92 18.65 11.61
CA SER A 42 -7.93 17.93 12.88
C SER A 42 -6.61 17.22 13.15
N GLU A 43 -6.23 17.13 14.42
CA GLU A 43 -5.07 16.34 14.87
C GLU A 43 -5.20 14.88 14.43
N VAL A 44 -6.40 14.30 14.48
CA VAL A 44 -6.64 12.91 14.08
C VAL A 44 -6.35 12.69 12.60
N GLU A 45 -6.70 13.65 11.74
CA GLU A 45 -6.39 13.60 10.31
C GLU A 45 -4.90 13.77 10.05
N ALA A 46 -4.26 14.71 10.76
CA ALA A 46 -2.81 14.91 10.70
C ALA A 46 -2.06 13.64 11.12
N VAL A 47 -2.48 13.00 12.21
CA VAL A 47 -1.91 11.72 12.68
C VAL A 47 -2.13 10.61 11.66
N ARG A 48 -3.32 10.49 11.07
CA ARG A 48 -3.58 9.47 10.05
C ARG A 48 -2.67 9.66 8.83
N LYS A 49 -2.52 10.91 8.36
CA LYS A 49 -1.64 11.24 7.23
C LYS A 49 -0.17 11.05 7.57
N LEU A 50 0.26 11.47 8.76
CA LEU A 50 1.63 11.27 9.24
C LEU A 50 1.95 9.79 9.40
N LEU A 51 1.03 8.99 9.95
CA LEU A 51 1.21 7.54 10.03
C LEU A 51 1.19 6.89 8.65
N ASP A 52 0.32 7.31 7.74
CA ASP A 52 0.30 6.79 6.36
C ASP A 52 1.60 7.13 5.63
N GLU A 53 2.11 8.36 5.75
CA GLU A 53 3.41 8.78 5.20
C GLU A 53 4.59 8.04 5.85
N ALA A 54 4.58 7.90 7.18
CA ALA A 54 5.63 7.20 7.93
C ALA A 54 5.62 5.68 7.71
N LEU A 55 4.45 5.09 7.44
CA LEU A 55 4.32 3.69 7.07
C LEU A 55 4.73 3.47 5.62
N LYS A 56 4.37 4.39 4.70
CA LYS A 56 4.85 4.38 3.31
C LYS A 56 6.36 4.56 3.21
N SER A 57 6.97 5.32 4.11
CA SER A 57 8.43 5.44 4.18
C SER A 57 9.12 4.20 4.79
N ARG A 58 8.36 3.36 5.51
CA ARG A 58 8.81 2.06 6.03
C ARG A 58 8.42 0.88 5.14
N ASP A 59 7.68 1.10 4.06
CA ASP A 59 7.37 0.05 3.10
C ASP A 59 8.68 -0.43 2.45
N THR A 60 8.92 -1.74 2.54
CA THR A 60 10.02 -2.38 1.82
C THR A 60 9.64 -2.56 0.35
N TYR A 61 10.65 -2.77 -0.50
CA TYR A 61 10.44 -3.11 -1.91
C TYR A 61 9.44 -4.27 -2.08
N GLU A 62 9.44 -5.23 -1.15
CA GLU A 62 8.51 -6.35 -1.12
C GLU A 62 7.04 -5.94 -1.03
N THR A 63 6.71 -4.97 -0.16
CA THR A 63 5.33 -4.53 0.04
C THR A 63 4.81 -3.80 -1.19
N ILE A 64 5.66 -2.98 -1.83
CA ILE A 64 5.33 -2.28 -3.07
C ILE A 64 5.06 -3.30 -4.19
N ILE A 65 5.95 -4.30 -4.34
CA ILE A 65 5.79 -5.35 -5.33
C ILE A 65 4.51 -6.17 -5.09
N LYS A 66 4.23 -6.58 -3.84
CA LYS A 66 3.00 -7.33 -3.52
C LYS A 66 1.73 -6.52 -3.82
N ARG A 67 1.73 -5.22 -3.49
CA ARG A 67 0.59 -4.32 -3.77
C ARG A 67 0.41 -4.14 -5.28
N PHE A 68 1.50 -4.01 -6.03
CA PHE A 68 1.48 -3.90 -7.48
C PHE A 68 0.91 -5.17 -8.12
N LEU A 69 1.42 -6.35 -7.75
CA LEU A 69 0.98 -7.63 -8.30
C LEU A 69 -0.49 -7.94 -7.98
N SER A 70 -0.94 -7.66 -6.75
CA SER A 70 -2.35 -7.82 -6.37
C SER A 70 -3.28 -6.94 -7.21
N ARG A 71 -2.86 -5.72 -7.56
CA ARG A 71 -3.63 -4.81 -8.42
C ARG A 71 -3.54 -5.20 -9.89
N LEU A 72 -2.40 -5.77 -10.32
CA LEU A 72 -2.20 -6.29 -11.67
C LEU A 72 -3.15 -7.45 -11.99
N GLU A 73 -3.37 -8.36 -11.05
CA GLU A 73 -4.37 -9.45 -11.22
C GLU A 73 -5.79 -8.91 -11.46
N ALA A 74 -6.15 -7.81 -10.79
CA ALA A 74 -7.48 -7.22 -10.88
C ALA A 74 -7.69 -6.40 -12.16
N LEU A 75 -6.74 -5.55 -12.53
CA LEU A 75 -6.88 -4.58 -13.62
C LEU A 75 -6.30 -5.06 -14.95
N ARG A 76 -5.42 -6.07 -14.95
CA ARG A 76 -4.71 -6.62 -16.13
C ARG A 76 -3.98 -5.59 -17.01
N MET A 77 -3.84 -4.36 -16.54
CA MET A 77 -3.18 -3.25 -17.24
C MET A 77 -2.07 -2.69 -16.34
N PRO A 78 -0.79 -3.06 -16.58
CA PRO A 78 0.32 -2.63 -15.73
C PRO A 78 0.45 -1.12 -15.63
N ALA A 79 0.17 -0.39 -16.72
CA ALA A 79 0.33 1.06 -16.79
C ALA A 79 -0.64 1.80 -15.85
N GLU A 80 -1.88 1.31 -15.68
CA GLU A 80 -2.84 1.90 -14.74
C GLU A 80 -2.43 1.59 -13.31
N VAL A 81 -2.03 0.35 -13.03
CA VAL A 81 -1.56 -0.08 -11.71
C VAL A 81 -0.33 0.73 -11.28
N ALA A 82 0.60 0.99 -12.18
CA ALA A 82 1.76 1.82 -11.91
C ALA A 82 1.38 3.27 -11.59
N ARG A 83 0.38 3.84 -12.26
CA ARG A 83 -0.13 5.16 -11.92
C ARG A 83 -0.77 5.19 -10.53
N ASP A 84 -1.49 4.15 -10.15
CA ASP A 84 -2.16 4.12 -8.86
C ASP A 84 -1.21 3.81 -7.69
N VAL A 85 -0.21 2.94 -7.90
CA VAL A 85 0.65 2.41 -6.83
C VAL A 85 2.00 3.12 -6.76
N LEU A 86 2.60 3.46 -7.92
CA LEU A 86 3.97 3.96 -8.00
C LEU A 86 4.03 5.49 -8.08
N VAL A 87 3.09 6.14 -8.76
CA VAL A 87 3.11 7.60 -8.90
C VAL A 87 2.79 8.25 -7.55
N GLY A 88 3.73 9.07 -7.05
CA GLY A 88 3.63 9.74 -5.75
C GLY A 88 4.18 8.92 -4.57
N HIS A 89 4.79 7.76 -4.82
CA HIS A 89 5.43 6.99 -3.75
C HIS A 89 6.77 7.65 -3.35
N PRO A 90 7.01 7.97 -2.06
CA PRO A 90 8.21 8.71 -1.62
C PRO A 90 9.51 7.93 -1.82
N LEU A 91 9.42 6.61 -1.95
CA LEU A 91 10.57 5.73 -2.17
C LEU A 91 10.90 5.51 -3.65
N ILE A 92 10.18 6.12 -4.59
CA ILE A 92 10.40 5.92 -6.04
C ILE A 92 11.06 7.17 -6.62
N THR A 93 12.22 6.97 -7.24
CA THR A 93 13.04 8.03 -7.83
C THR A 93 12.84 8.12 -9.34
N GLU A 94 12.68 6.99 -10.01
CA GLU A 94 12.47 6.93 -11.46
C GLU A 94 11.41 5.88 -11.80
N LEU A 95 10.62 6.17 -12.83
CA LEU A 95 9.62 5.27 -13.37
C LEU A 95 9.74 5.26 -14.90
N LYS A 96 9.93 4.08 -15.48
CA LYS A 96 10.00 3.84 -16.91
C LYS A 96 8.90 2.89 -17.33
N PHE A 97 8.11 3.33 -18.30
CA PHE A 97 7.07 2.52 -18.93
C PHE A 97 7.60 1.96 -20.24
N GLU A 98 7.64 0.64 -20.36
CA GLU A 98 7.94 -0.05 -21.61
C GLU A 98 6.67 -0.74 -22.14
N ARG A 99 6.76 -1.40 -23.31
CA ARG A 99 5.58 -2.03 -23.93
C ARG A 99 5.00 -3.15 -23.06
N ASP A 100 5.87 -4.01 -22.54
CA ASP A 100 5.48 -5.24 -21.87
C ASP A 100 5.99 -5.31 -20.42
N SER A 101 6.64 -4.24 -19.95
CA SER A 101 7.23 -4.16 -18.62
C SER A 101 7.17 -2.73 -18.06
N ILE A 102 7.23 -2.65 -16.74
CA ILE A 102 7.37 -1.39 -16.01
C ILE A 102 8.57 -1.54 -15.10
N THR A 103 9.50 -0.60 -15.25
CA THR A 103 10.74 -0.58 -14.48
C THR A 103 10.76 0.66 -13.62
N PHE A 104 10.97 0.51 -12.31
CA PHE A 104 11.07 1.63 -11.39
C PHE A 104 12.29 1.50 -10.50
N ARG A 105 12.91 2.64 -10.23
CA ARG A 105 14.07 2.76 -9.34
C ARG A 105 13.63 3.32 -8.01
N MET A 106 14.08 2.67 -6.94
CA MET A 106 13.83 3.12 -5.58
C MET A 106 14.95 4.00 -5.04
N THR A 107 14.67 4.78 -3.99
CA THR A 107 15.63 5.68 -3.33
C THR A 107 16.78 4.96 -2.64
N ASN A 108 16.60 3.68 -2.31
CA ASN A 108 17.61 2.80 -1.73
C ASN A 108 18.50 2.10 -2.76
N GLY A 109 18.35 2.41 -4.06
CA GLY A 109 19.21 1.90 -5.13
C GLY A 109 18.65 0.69 -5.88
N TYR A 110 17.63 0.01 -5.36
CA TYR A 110 17.02 -1.13 -6.06
C TYR A 110 16.33 -0.69 -7.35
N ASN A 111 16.56 -1.46 -8.41
CA ASN A 111 15.90 -1.36 -9.69
C ASN A 111 14.96 -2.56 -9.85
N ILE A 112 13.67 -2.30 -9.98
CA ILE A 112 12.64 -3.34 -10.01
C ILE A 112 11.95 -3.28 -11.37
N SER A 113 11.92 -4.39 -12.08
CA SER A 113 11.20 -4.56 -13.34
C SER A 113 10.08 -5.57 -13.16
N ILE A 114 8.86 -5.16 -13.52
CA ILE A 114 7.66 -6.01 -13.46
C ILE A 114 7.13 -6.15 -14.88
N GLN A 115 7.03 -7.40 -15.35
CA GLN A 115 6.46 -7.73 -16.65
C GLN A 115 4.93 -7.92 -16.57
N THR A 116 4.27 -7.86 -17.73
CA THR A 116 2.82 -8.09 -17.89
C THR A 116 2.35 -9.47 -17.41
N ASP A 117 3.24 -10.46 -17.43
CA ASP A 117 2.99 -11.83 -16.94
C ASP A 117 3.07 -11.94 -15.41
N GLY A 118 3.43 -10.86 -14.70
CA GLY A 118 3.63 -10.85 -13.26
C GLY A 118 5.03 -11.30 -12.82
N THR A 119 5.95 -11.57 -13.75
CA THR A 119 7.35 -11.85 -13.45
C THR A 119 8.02 -10.57 -12.94
N VAL A 120 8.68 -10.68 -11.79
CA VAL A 120 9.39 -9.57 -11.17
C VAL A 120 10.88 -9.86 -11.11
N SER A 121 11.67 -8.93 -11.60
CA SER A 121 13.12 -8.95 -11.51
C SER A 121 13.57 -7.81 -10.61
N ILE A 122 14.36 -8.12 -9.59
CA ILE A 122 14.96 -7.12 -8.70
C ILE A 122 16.46 -7.12 -8.96
N GLU A 123 16.98 -5.97 -9.34
CA GLU A 123 18.40 -5.72 -9.54
C GLU A 123 18.89 -4.74 -8.47
N ASP A 124 19.94 -5.16 -7.76
CA ASP A 124 20.80 -4.30 -6.95
C ASP A 124 22.11 -4.06 -7.72
N GLU A 125 22.88 -3.03 -7.34
CA GLU A 125 24.15 -2.62 -7.97
C GLU A 125 25.17 -3.78 -8.08
N TYR A 126 25.00 -4.82 -7.28
CA TYR A 126 25.90 -5.98 -7.23
C TYR A 126 25.22 -7.34 -7.42
N ASN A 127 23.89 -7.44 -7.43
CA ASN A 127 23.19 -8.73 -7.47
C ASN A 127 21.79 -8.64 -8.09
N THR A 128 21.45 -9.63 -8.92
CA THR A 128 20.06 -9.89 -9.30
C THR A 128 19.43 -10.79 -8.24
N ILE A 129 18.45 -10.28 -7.50
CA ILE A 129 17.69 -11.03 -6.51
C ILE A 129 16.47 -11.63 -7.22
N PRO A 130 16.39 -12.95 -7.43
CA PRO A 130 15.21 -13.57 -8.02
C PRO A 130 14.03 -13.40 -7.07
N TRP A 131 12.97 -12.73 -7.55
CA TRP A 131 11.72 -12.67 -6.81
C TRP A 131 11.02 -14.02 -6.93
N PRO A 132 10.53 -14.62 -5.82
CA PRO A 132 9.77 -15.86 -5.91
C PRO A 132 8.53 -15.62 -6.79
N PRO A 133 8.13 -16.60 -7.64
CA PRO A 133 6.93 -16.46 -8.45
C PRO A 133 5.75 -16.13 -7.53
N TYR A 134 5.01 -15.08 -7.87
CA TYR A 134 3.90 -14.61 -7.06
C TYR A 134 2.81 -15.66 -7.05
N SER A 135 2.78 -16.51 -6.03
CA SER A 135 1.57 -17.20 -5.63
C SER A 135 0.81 -16.23 -4.74
N ALA A 136 -0.35 -15.75 -5.20
CA ALA A 136 -1.33 -15.21 -4.27
C ALA A 136 -1.53 -16.28 -3.19
N ASP A 137 -0.98 -16.05 -1.99
CA ASP A 137 -1.26 -16.87 -0.83
C ASP A 137 -2.77 -16.82 -0.64
N LYS A 138 -3.47 -17.79 -1.20
CA LYS A 138 -4.80 -18.17 -0.76
C LYS A 138 -4.59 -18.75 0.63
N LYS A 139 -4.38 -17.87 1.62
CA LYS A 139 -4.73 -18.19 3.00
C LYS A 139 -6.23 -18.43 2.98
N SER A 140 -6.57 -19.67 2.69
CA SER A 140 -7.84 -20.30 2.94
C SER A 140 -8.26 -19.87 4.34
N ALA A 141 -9.34 -19.12 4.45
CA ALA A 141 -9.95 -18.68 5.70
C ALA A 141 -10.54 -19.84 6.52
N LYS A 142 -10.02 -21.07 6.33
CA LYS A 142 -10.53 -22.31 6.93
C LYS A 142 -9.79 -22.73 8.19
N ASP A 143 -8.64 -22.11 8.51
CA ASP A 143 -7.77 -22.56 9.60
C ASP A 143 -7.82 -21.67 10.87
N LEU A 144 -8.84 -20.80 11.02
CA LEU A 144 -8.97 -19.91 12.19
C LEU A 144 -10.16 -20.23 13.12
N ASP A 145 -10.97 -21.25 12.82
CA ASP A 145 -12.15 -21.60 13.63
C ASP A 145 -11.90 -22.71 14.68
N ASP A 146 -10.73 -23.34 14.72
CA ASP A 146 -10.49 -24.56 15.53
C ASP A 146 -9.73 -24.35 16.86
N GLU A 147 -9.43 -23.12 17.32
CA GLU A 147 -8.56 -22.95 18.50
C GLU A 147 -8.97 -21.85 19.51
N ILE A 148 -10.25 -21.84 19.92
CA ILE A 148 -10.65 -21.21 21.19
C ILE A 148 -11.21 -22.29 22.13
N PRO A 149 -10.42 -22.78 23.11
CA PRO A 149 -10.95 -23.58 24.20
C PRO A 149 -11.84 -22.73 25.12
N PHE A 150 -13.02 -23.26 25.47
CA PHE A 150 -13.96 -22.68 26.45
C PHE A 150 -13.40 -22.66 27.87
#